data_AF-A0A1J7I4B0-F1
#
_entry.id   AF-A0A1J7I4B0-F1
#
_cell.length_a   1.000
_cell.length_b   1.000
_cell.length_c   1.000
_cell.angle_alpha   90.00
_cell.angle_beta   90.00
_cell.angle_gamma   90.00
#
_symmetry.space_group_name_H-M   'P 1'
#
loop_
_entity.id
_entity.type
_entity.pdbx_description
1 polymer ?
#
loop_
_entity_poly.entity_id
_entity_poly.type
_entity_poly.pdbx_seq_one_letter_code
_entity_poly.pdbx_strand_id
1 'polypeptide(L)'
;MAPSAYDSESDSSPSPQRRQPWRPTRIHIPNHGELVFEQAELERLRMSMGFTDMDQLVAFIRAPYVIYPFREFIVDYLRGQGPGASNPPSLDAIITLIVTDTQDNTGMFTTHNPDKTGWGPDHHWARFIQQVYSGAQAADSSWVGVSEQDFAVIAWQLLELLQFLARRWLANRV
;
A
#
# COMPACT_ATOMS: atom_id res chain seq x y z
N MET A 1 27.06 -12.93 -68.81
CA MET A 1 27.00 -13.37 -67.40
C MET A 1 26.42 -12.22 -66.58
N ALA A 2 25.46 -12.48 -65.70
CA ALA A 2 24.78 -11.50 -64.84
C ALA A 2 25.43 -11.49 -63.42
N PRO A 3 25.04 -10.65 -62.44
CA PRO A 3 23.99 -9.61 -62.40
C PRO A 3 24.61 -8.22 -62.01
N SER A 4 24.00 -7.19 -61.38
CA SER A 4 22.65 -6.99 -60.81
C SER A 4 22.30 -5.50 -60.59
N ALA A 5 20.99 -5.17 -60.69
CA ALA A 5 20.22 -4.27 -59.82
C ALA A 5 20.54 -2.76 -59.63
N TYR A 6 19.51 -2.08 -59.12
CA TYR A 6 19.40 -0.73 -58.52
C TYR A 6 19.00 0.44 -59.41
N ASP A 7 17.68 0.52 -59.65
CA ASP A 7 16.94 1.79 -59.74
C ASP A 7 15.57 1.61 -59.07
N SER A 8 15.37 2.28 -57.92
CA SER A 8 14.08 2.58 -57.27
C SER A 8 14.35 3.36 -55.99
N GLU A 9 14.62 4.67 -56.15
CA GLU A 9 14.63 5.60 -55.03
C GLU A 9 13.28 5.56 -54.30
N SER A 10 13.32 5.27 -53.01
CA SER A 10 12.16 5.35 -52.11
C SER A 10 12.59 6.11 -50.86
N ASP A 11 12.80 7.42 -51.05
CA ASP A 11 13.14 8.38 -50.01
C ASP A 11 12.03 8.45 -48.95
N SER A 12 12.14 7.57 -47.96
CA SER A 12 11.28 7.53 -46.78
C SER A 12 11.83 8.48 -45.72
N SER A 13 11.92 9.78 -46.07
CA SER A 13 12.27 10.85 -45.14
C SER A 13 11.28 10.87 -43.95
N PRO A 14 11.71 10.56 -42.71
CA PRO A 14 10.83 10.58 -41.56
C PRO A 14 10.47 12.03 -41.21
N SER A 15 9.16 12.33 -41.22
CA SER A 15 8.67 13.65 -40.81
C SER A 15 9.12 13.99 -39.39
N PRO A 16 9.63 15.21 -39.12
CA PRO A 16 10.12 15.58 -37.80
C PRO A 16 8.96 15.59 -36.80
N GLN A 17 9.00 14.67 -35.84
CA GLN A 17 8.04 14.64 -34.74
C GLN A 17 8.06 16.00 -34.02
N ARG A 18 6.91 16.71 -34.04
CA ARG A 18 6.73 17.93 -33.26
C ARG A 18 6.93 17.58 -31.78
N ARG A 19 8.07 18.00 -31.22
CA ARG A 19 8.30 17.98 -29.78
C ARG A 19 7.14 18.72 -29.13
N GLN A 20 6.31 18.03 -28.34
CA GLN A 20 5.30 18.72 -27.57
C GLN A 20 6.01 19.69 -26.61
N PRO A 21 5.53 20.94 -26.46
CA PRO A 21 6.09 21.83 -25.45
C PRO A 21 5.90 21.18 -24.08
N TRP A 22 6.96 21.21 -23.27
CA TRP A 22 6.91 20.74 -21.88
C TRP A 22 5.74 21.43 -21.17
N ARG A 23 4.69 20.67 -20.85
CA ARG A 23 3.73 21.10 -19.85
C ARG A 23 4.46 21.00 -18.51
N PRO A 24 4.57 22.09 -17.72
CA PRO A 24 4.96 21.93 -16.34
C PRO A 24 3.91 21.05 -15.68
N THR A 25 4.33 19.86 -15.22
CA THR A 25 3.57 19.10 -14.24
C THR A 25 3.17 20.06 -13.15
N ARG A 26 1.88 20.09 -12.75
CA ARG A 26 1.50 20.79 -11.52
C ARG A 26 2.32 20.17 -10.41
N ILE A 27 3.36 20.86 -9.96
CA ILE A 27 3.98 20.58 -8.68
C ILE A 27 2.89 20.98 -7.68
N HIS A 28 2.17 19.98 -7.19
CA HIS A 28 1.31 20.15 -6.04
C HIS A 28 2.24 20.55 -4.89
N ILE A 29 2.26 21.84 -4.57
CA ILE A 29 2.85 22.34 -3.34
C ILE A 29 1.77 22.08 -2.28
N PRO A 30 1.90 21.05 -1.43
CA PRO A 30 0.92 20.78 -0.39
C PRO A 30 0.81 22.02 0.49
N ASN A 31 -0.40 22.35 0.93
CA ASN A 31 -0.58 23.53 1.76
C ASN A 31 0.26 23.40 3.04
N HIS A 32 0.82 24.50 3.54
CA HIS A 32 1.60 24.48 4.78
C HIS A 32 0.81 23.88 5.97
N GLY A 33 -0.52 23.97 5.97
CA GLY A 33 -1.38 23.25 6.91
C GLY A 33 -1.32 21.73 6.74
N GLU A 34 -1.50 21.20 5.53
CA GLU A 34 -1.42 19.75 5.24
C GLU A 34 -0.08 19.17 5.67
N LEU A 35 1.04 19.82 5.33
CA LEU A 35 2.37 19.36 5.74
C LEU A 35 2.53 19.24 7.26
N VAL A 36 1.98 20.21 8.02
CA VAL A 36 2.04 20.22 9.49
C VAL A 36 1.15 19.12 10.08
N PHE A 37 -0.05 18.89 9.52
CA PHE A 37 -0.92 17.80 9.95
C PHE A 37 -0.33 16.42 9.62
N GLU A 38 0.22 16.23 8.42
CA GLU A 38 0.89 14.98 8.03
C GLU A 38 2.09 14.66 8.94
N GLN A 39 2.91 15.67 9.28
CA GLN A 39 4.07 15.48 10.14
C GLN A 39 3.66 15.17 11.58
N ALA A 40 2.63 15.82 12.11
CA ALA A 40 2.08 15.51 13.44
C ALA A 40 1.45 14.11 13.50
N GLU A 41 0.79 13.66 12.43
CA GLU A 41 0.25 12.30 12.35
C GLU A 41 1.35 11.24 12.25
N LEU A 42 2.41 11.49 11.46
CA LEU A 42 3.58 10.60 11.39
C LEU A 42 4.24 10.45 12.76
N GLU A 43 4.42 11.56 13.47
CA GLU A 43 5.00 11.58 14.82
C GLU A 43 4.15 10.81 15.83
N ARG A 44 2.82 10.94 15.74
CA ARG A 44 1.87 10.15 16.55
C ARG A 44 1.96 8.65 16.24
N LEU A 45 2.02 8.27 14.96
CA LEU A 45 2.19 6.87 14.52
C LEU A 45 3.52 6.29 15.00
N ARG A 46 4.61 7.07 14.94
CA ARG A 46 5.91 6.66 15.48
C ARG A 46 5.79 6.32 16.97
N MET A 47 5.20 7.21 17.74
CA MET A 47 5.04 7.04 19.19
C MET A 47 4.11 5.88 19.54
N SER A 48 2.97 5.71 18.83
CA SER A 48 2.03 4.62 19.13
C SER A 48 2.63 3.25 18.81
N MET A 49 3.39 3.13 17.72
CA MET A 49 4.06 1.89 17.30
C MET A 49 5.40 1.64 18.03
N GLY A 50 5.81 2.50 18.97
CA GLY A 50 7.00 2.30 19.80
C GLY A 50 8.36 2.56 19.12
N PHE A 51 8.37 3.12 17.90
CA PHE A 51 9.62 3.45 17.20
C PHE A 51 10.37 4.59 17.90
N THR A 52 11.70 4.49 18.03
CA THR A 52 12.52 5.51 18.73
C THR A 52 12.56 6.83 17.96
N ASP A 53 12.60 6.76 16.63
CA ASP A 53 12.82 7.90 15.74
C ASP A 53 12.03 7.74 14.41
N MET A 54 12.05 8.78 13.56
CA MET A 54 11.38 8.78 12.27
C MET A 54 11.99 7.79 11.26
N ASP A 55 13.30 7.54 11.34
CA ASP A 55 14.00 6.67 10.39
C ASP A 55 13.59 5.20 10.60
N GLN A 56 13.36 4.78 11.85
CA GLN A 56 12.79 3.47 12.19
C GLN A 56 11.37 3.29 11.62
N LEU A 57 10.49 4.27 11.78
CA LEU A 57 9.14 4.22 11.19
C LEU A 57 9.20 4.15 9.66
N VAL A 58 10.06 4.96 9.02
CA VAL A 58 10.24 4.96 7.57
C VAL A 58 10.87 3.65 7.07
N ALA A 59 11.78 3.05 7.84
CA ALA A 59 12.35 1.74 7.54
C ALA A 59 11.30 0.63 7.63
N PHE A 60 10.46 0.65 8.66
CA PHE A 60 9.32 -0.26 8.81
C PHE A 60 8.32 -0.14 7.64
N ILE A 61 7.90 1.08 7.27
CA ILE A 61 7.02 1.33 6.13
C ILE A 61 7.60 0.82 4.81
N ARG A 62 8.93 0.85 4.66
CA ARG A 62 9.66 0.35 3.48
C ARG A 62 9.94 -1.15 3.52
N ALA A 63 9.69 -1.83 4.63
CA ALA A 63 9.95 -3.25 4.76
C ALA A 63 9.09 -4.07 3.77
N PRO A 64 9.59 -5.19 3.22
CA PRO A 64 8.85 -6.03 2.28
C PRO A 64 7.46 -6.43 2.78
N TYR A 65 7.35 -6.76 4.07
CA TYR A 65 6.11 -7.16 4.73
C TYR A 65 5.12 -6.00 4.98
N VAL A 66 5.49 -4.74 4.74
CA VAL A 66 4.54 -3.60 4.72
C VAL A 66 4.24 -3.17 3.29
N ILE A 67 5.29 -3.01 2.47
CA ILE A 67 5.14 -2.43 1.14
C ILE A 67 4.45 -3.38 0.14
N TYR A 68 4.58 -4.71 0.28
CA TYR A 68 3.89 -5.66 -0.59
C TYR A 68 2.40 -5.78 -0.25
N PRO A 69 1.97 -5.98 1.02
CA PRO A 69 0.55 -5.94 1.37
C PRO A 69 -0.10 -4.59 1.03
N PHE A 70 0.61 -3.46 1.19
CA PHE A 70 0.07 -2.16 0.79
C PHE A 70 -0.12 -2.04 -0.73
N ARG A 71 0.80 -2.57 -1.54
CA ARG A 71 0.64 -2.61 -3.01
C ARG A 71 -0.52 -3.50 -3.44
N GLU A 72 -0.73 -4.62 -2.77
CA GLU A 72 -1.90 -5.50 -2.98
C GLU A 72 -3.20 -4.76 -2.64
N PHE A 73 -3.28 -4.14 -1.45
CA PHE A 73 -4.40 -3.29 -1.02
C PHE A 73 -4.70 -2.14 -2.00
N ILE A 74 -3.66 -1.52 -2.58
CA ILE A 74 -3.84 -0.53 -3.65
C ILE A 74 -4.51 -1.14 -4.89
N VAL A 75 -4.04 -2.31 -5.35
CA VAL A 75 -4.51 -2.93 -6.59
C VAL A 75 -5.93 -3.45 -6.45
N ASP A 76 -6.22 -4.16 -5.37
CA ASP A 76 -7.48 -4.86 -5.17
C ASP A 76 -8.60 -3.95 -4.67
N TYR A 77 -8.26 -2.94 -3.86
CA TYR A 77 -9.22 -2.11 -3.15
C TYR A 77 -9.13 -0.62 -3.57
N LEU A 78 -8.03 0.09 -3.27
CA LEU A 78 -7.98 1.56 -3.46
C LEU A 78 -8.10 2.03 -4.92
N ARG A 79 -7.75 1.21 -5.92
CA ARG A 79 -7.95 1.56 -7.34
C ARG A 79 -9.40 1.47 -7.80
N GLY A 80 -10.17 0.54 -7.25
CA GLY A 80 -11.58 0.35 -7.61
C GLY A 80 -12.54 1.24 -6.82
N GLN A 81 -12.05 1.89 -5.76
CA GLN A 81 -12.84 2.64 -4.80
C GLN A 81 -12.45 4.12 -4.81
N GLY A 82 -13.44 5.01 -4.70
CA GLY A 82 -13.22 6.47 -4.65
C GLY A 82 -12.63 6.94 -3.32
N PRO A 83 -12.59 8.27 -3.06
CA PRO A 83 -11.99 8.84 -1.84
C PRO A 83 -12.50 8.26 -0.51
N GLY A 84 -13.72 7.69 -0.47
CA GLY A 84 -14.25 7.01 0.71
C GLY A 84 -13.49 5.74 1.11
N ALA A 85 -12.60 5.21 0.27
CA ALA A 85 -11.81 4.00 0.52
C ALA A 85 -10.80 4.14 1.67
N SER A 86 -10.45 5.37 2.07
CA SER A 86 -9.59 5.60 3.24
C SER A 86 -10.34 5.59 4.58
N ASN A 87 -11.63 5.33 4.59
CA ASN A 87 -12.39 5.16 5.83
C ASN A 87 -12.31 3.68 6.25
N PRO A 88 -11.66 3.34 7.37
CA PRO A 88 -11.56 1.96 7.82
C PRO A 88 -12.95 1.41 8.22
N PRO A 89 -13.21 0.12 7.96
CA PRO A 89 -14.27 -0.64 8.62
C PRO A 89 -14.10 -0.67 10.15
N SER A 90 -15.10 -1.21 10.86
CA SER A 90 -14.98 -1.42 12.32
C SER A 90 -13.78 -2.32 12.64
N LEU A 91 -12.95 -1.89 13.60
CA LEU A 91 -11.82 -2.70 14.08
C LEU A 91 -12.30 -4.05 14.61
N ASP A 92 -13.44 -4.09 15.32
CA ASP A 92 -14.00 -5.34 15.86
C ASP A 92 -14.35 -6.34 14.75
N ALA A 93 -14.87 -5.86 13.62
CA ALA A 93 -15.17 -6.71 12.45
C ALA A 93 -13.87 -7.25 11.81
N ILE A 94 -12.84 -6.41 11.72
CA ILE A 94 -11.53 -6.80 11.19
C ILE A 94 -10.84 -7.82 12.10
N ILE A 95 -10.83 -7.59 13.41
CA ILE A 95 -10.29 -8.55 14.40
C ILE A 95 -11.08 -9.86 14.35
N THR A 96 -12.41 -9.81 14.31
CA THR A 96 -13.27 -11.00 14.20
C THR A 96 -12.89 -11.84 12.97
N LEU A 97 -12.73 -11.23 11.80
CA LEU A 97 -12.31 -11.93 10.59
C LEU A 97 -10.94 -12.62 10.76
N ILE A 98 -9.94 -11.93 11.31
CA ILE A 98 -8.59 -12.48 11.50
C ILE A 98 -8.58 -13.62 12.53
N VAL A 99 -9.31 -13.45 13.63
CA VAL A 99 -9.44 -14.46 14.68
C VAL A 99 -10.15 -15.70 14.16
N THR A 100 -11.25 -15.55 13.40
CA THR A 100 -11.93 -16.67 12.73
C THR A 100 -11.02 -17.37 11.71
N ASP A 101 -10.31 -16.63 10.84
CA ASP A 101 -9.35 -17.22 9.87
C ASP A 101 -8.23 -18.04 10.57
N THR A 102 -7.83 -17.61 11.76
CA THR A 102 -6.83 -18.27 12.59
C THR A 102 -7.40 -19.50 13.32
N GLN A 103 -8.62 -19.40 13.87
CA GLN A 103 -9.29 -20.49 14.60
C GLN A 103 -9.73 -21.63 13.69
N ASP A 104 -10.29 -21.29 12.52
CA ASP A 104 -10.71 -22.26 11.50
C ASP A 104 -9.51 -22.78 10.68
N ASN A 105 -8.31 -22.20 10.89
CA ASN A 105 -7.06 -22.52 10.19
C ASN A 105 -7.22 -22.49 8.66
N THR A 106 -8.03 -21.55 8.15
CA THR A 106 -8.27 -21.35 6.72
C THR A 106 -7.10 -20.66 6.02
N GLY A 107 -6.33 -19.83 6.75
CA GLY A 107 -5.16 -19.13 6.23
C GLY A 107 -5.46 -18.19 5.06
N MET A 108 -6.71 -17.72 4.93
CA MET A 108 -7.20 -16.85 3.86
C MET A 108 -6.37 -15.56 3.77
N PHE A 109 -5.98 -14.99 4.91
CA PHE A 109 -5.22 -13.73 4.92
C PHE A 109 -3.71 -13.91 4.74
N THR A 110 -3.14 -15.06 5.15
CA THR A 110 -1.70 -15.35 5.03
C THR A 110 -1.32 -16.05 3.72
N THR A 111 -2.27 -16.69 3.03
CA THR A 111 -2.05 -17.40 1.77
C THR A 111 -1.56 -16.47 0.65
N HIS A 112 -0.64 -16.99 -0.15
CA HIS A 112 -0.18 -16.36 -1.39
C HIS A 112 -1.26 -16.50 -2.48
N ASN A 113 -1.80 -15.36 -2.96
CA ASN A 113 -2.92 -15.29 -3.90
C ASN A 113 -4.16 -16.09 -3.44
N PRO A 114 -4.84 -15.66 -2.35
CA PRO A 114 -6.06 -16.32 -1.90
C PRO A 114 -7.19 -16.12 -2.93
N ASP A 115 -8.23 -16.94 -2.84
CA ASP A 115 -9.50 -16.61 -3.49
C ASP A 115 -10.10 -15.37 -2.82
N LYS A 116 -10.42 -14.36 -3.63
CA LYS A 116 -11.00 -13.07 -3.21
C LYS A 116 -12.47 -12.95 -3.61
N THR A 117 -13.07 -14.04 -4.09
CA THR A 117 -14.49 -14.09 -4.44
C THR A 117 -15.35 -13.79 -3.21
N GLY A 118 -16.15 -12.73 -3.30
CA GLY A 118 -17.01 -12.28 -2.19
C GLY A 118 -16.33 -11.42 -1.12
N TRP A 119 -15.07 -11.04 -1.28
CA TRP A 119 -14.39 -10.17 -0.31
C TRP A 119 -15.04 -8.78 -0.20
N GLY A 120 -15.36 -8.40 1.04
CA GLY A 120 -15.76 -7.05 1.39
C GLY A 120 -14.57 -6.13 1.68
N PRO A 121 -14.80 -4.83 1.96
CA PRO A 121 -13.76 -3.89 2.36
C PRO A 121 -12.92 -4.42 3.54
N ASP A 122 -13.61 -4.86 4.60
CA ASP A 122 -13.08 -5.51 5.80
C ASP A 122 -12.05 -6.61 5.52
N HIS A 123 -12.26 -7.46 4.51
CA HIS A 123 -11.33 -8.51 4.12
C HIS A 123 -9.98 -7.95 3.63
N HIS A 124 -9.99 -6.84 2.88
CA HIS A 124 -8.75 -6.22 2.39
C HIS A 124 -7.98 -5.52 3.52
N TRP A 125 -8.67 -4.88 4.46
CA TRP A 125 -8.04 -4.29 5.66
C TRP A 125 -7.49 -5.38 6.59
N ALA A 126 -8.25 -6.46 6.82
CA ALA A 126 -7.83 -7.63 7.58
C ALA A 126 -6.59 -8.30 6.99
N ARG A 127 -6.55 -8.51 5.66
CA ARG A 127 -5.38 -9.05 4.97
C ARG A 127 -4.13 -8.23 5.22
N PHE A 128 -4.21 -6.90 5.08
CA PHE A 128 -3.06 -6.04 5.29
C PHE A 128 -2.51 -6.19 6.71
N ILE A 129 -3.38 -6.07 7.72
CA ILE A 129 -3.00 -6.18 9.13
C ILE A 129 -2.35 -7.54 9.41
N GLN A 130 -2.98 -8.63 8.98
CA GLN A 130 -2.46 -9.97 9.25
C GLN A 130 -1.13 -10.24 8.54
N GLN A 131 -0.96 -9.83 7.28
CA GLN A 131 0.31 -10.02 6.58
C GLN A 131 1.45 -9.18 7.16
N VAL A 132 1.16 -7.93 7.56
CA VAL A 132 2.15 -7.08 8.21
C VAL A 132 2.55 -7.68 9.56
N TYR A 133 1.58 -8.13 10.36
CA TYR A 133 1.83 -8.74 11.67
C TYR A 133 2.63 -10.04 11.56
N SER A 134 2.19 -11.00 10.74
CA SER A 134 2.94 -12.25 10.52
C SER A 134 4.33 -12.02 9.92
N GLY A 135 4.48 -11.02 9.05
CA GLY A 135 5.77 -10.64 8.48
C GLY A 135 6.71 -9.97 9.47
N ALA A 136 6.18 -9.13 10.38
CA ALA A 136 6.93 -8.55 11.49
C ALA A 136 7.39 -9.65 12.46
N GLN A 137 6.51 -10.59 12.83
CA GLN A 137 6.85 -11.77 13.66
C GLN A 137 7.95 -12.64 13.06
N ALA A 138 7.97 -12.81 11.73
CA ALA A 138 9.01 -13.57 11.05
C ALA A 138 10.35 -12.80 10.96
N ALA A 139 10.32 -11.47 11.01
CA ALA A 139 11.51 -10.62 10.95
C ALA A 139 12.10 -10.30 12.34
N ASP A 140 11.25 -10.22 13.36
CA ASP A 140 11.59 -9.89 14.74
C ASP A 140 10.73 -10.74 15.70
N SER A 141 11.38 -11.67 16.41
CA SER A 141 10.71 -12.60 17.31
C SER A 141 10.17 -11.96 18.58
N SER A 142 10.46 -10.68 18.86
CA SER A 142 9.81 -9.94 19.96
C SER A 142 8.30 -9.75 19.78
N TRP A 143 7.80 -9.95 18.56
CA TRP A 143 6.38 -9.90 18.20
C TRP A 143 5.66 -11.26 18.37
N VAL A 144 6.37 -12.32 18.75
CA VAL A 144 5.81 -13.68 18.91
C VAL A 144 5.33 -13.92 20.35
N GLY A 145 4.20 -14.61 20.52
CA GLY A 145 3.66 -14.95 21.85
C GLY A 145 2.82 -13.85 22.51
N VAL A 146 2.50 -12.81 21.74
CA VAL A 146 1.64 -11.67 22.08
C VAL A 146 0.21 -12.15 22.36
N SER A 147 -0.45 -11.64 23.40
CA SER A 147 -1.82 -12.07 23.77
C SER A 147 -2.87 -11.54 22.79
N GLU A 148 -4.10 -12.07 22.85
CA GLU A 148 -5.22 -11.57 22.02
C GLU A 148 -5.52 -10.07 22.27
N GLN A 149 -5.37 -9.61 23.53
CA GLN A 149 -5.54 -8.21 23.90
C GLN A 149 -4.42 -7.32 23.33
N ASP A 150 -3.19 -7.81 23.36
CA ASP A 150 -2.05 -7.11 22.76
C ASP A 150 -2.12 -7.12 21.22
N PHE A 151 -2.64 -8.19 20.61
CA PHE A 151 -2.93 -8.24 19.18
C PHE A 151 -3.97 -7.18 18.78
N ALA A 152 -5.01 -6.96 19.57
CA ALA A 152 -6.00 -5.91 19.29
C ALA A 152 -5.35 -4.50 19.26
N VAL A 153 -4.37 -4.24 20.13
CA VAL A 153 -3.59 -2.99 20.13
C VAL A 153 -2.72 -2.88 18.86
N ILE A 154 -2.03 -3.95 18.47
CA ILE A 154 -1.24 -4.00 17.23
C ILE A 154 -2.13 -3.82 15.99
N ALA A 155 -3.28 -4.50 15.94
CA ALA A 155 -4.23 -4.40 14.86
C ALA A 155 -4.78 -2.97 14.70
N TRP A 156 -5.06 -2.29 15.81
CA TRP A 156 -5.41 -0.86 15.79
C TRP A 156 -4.28 0.01 15.24
N GLN A 157 -3.04 -0.16 15.70
CA GLN A 157 -1.89 0.60 15.19
C GLN A 157 -1.66 0.38 13.68
N LEU A 158 -1.78 -0.86 13.20
CA LEU A 158 -1.66 -1.22 11.79
C LEU A 158 -2.84 -0.70 10.95
N LEU A 159 -4.05 -0.60 11.53
CA LEU A 159 -5.20 0.07 10.91
C LEU A 159 -4.93 1.56 10.70
N GLU A 160 -4.40 2.25 11.72
CA GLU A 160 -4.04 3.67 11.62
C GLU A 160 -2.95 3.90 10.56
N LEU A 161 -1.92 3.04 10.53
CA LEU A 161 -0.88 3.09 9.52
C LEU A 161 -1.45 2.90 8.11
N LEU A 162 -2.33 1.91 7.90
CA LEU A 162 -2.96 1.69 6.60
C LEU A 162 -3.83 2.89 6.20
N GLN A 163 -4.57 3.48 7.13
CA GLN A 163 -5.38 4.67 6.88
C GLN A 163 -4.52 5.86 6.47
N PHE A 164 -3.38 6.09 7.14
CA PHE A 164 -2.41 7.11 6.75
C PHE A 164 -1.89 6.87 5.32
N LEU A 165 -1.41 5.65 5.04
CA LEU A 165 -0.86 5.29 3.73
C LEU A 165 -1.90 5.40 2.60
N ALA A 166 -3.15 4.98 2.85
CA ALA A 166 -4.25 5.08 1.91
C ALA A 166 -4.61 6.54 1.59
N ARG A 167 -4.74 7.41 2.61
CA ARG A 167 -4.99 8.85 2.42
C ARG A 167 -3.86 9.51 1.64
N ARG A 168 -2.61 9.25 2.00
CA ARG A 168 -1.45 9.80 1.30
C ARG A 168 -1.38 9.32 -0.16
N TRP A 169 -1.72 8.08 -0.46
CA TRP A 169 -1.78 7.57 -1.83
C TRP A 169 -2.89 8.24 -2.65
N LEU A 170 -4.08 8.45 -2.05
CA LEU A 170 -5.20 9.14 -2.69
C LEU A 170 -4.89 10.63 -2.95
N ALA A 171 -4.26 11.32 -2.00
CA ALA A 171 -3.85 12.71 -2.18
C ALA A 171 -2.86 12.89 -3.34
N ASN A 172 -1.90 11.98 -3.51
CA ASN A 172 -0.92 11.99 -4.60
C ASN A 172 -1.50 11.52 -5.97
N ARG A 173 -2.81 11.31 -6.10
CA ARG A 173 -3.51 10.92 -7.33
C ARG A 173 -4.30 12.05 -8.01
N VAL A 174 -4.45 13.21 -7.34
CA VAL A 174 -5.29 14.35 -7.75
C VAL A 174 -4.45 15.50 -8.32
#